data_AF-A0AAW1PS19-F1
#
_entry.id   AF-A0AAW1PS19-F1
#
_cell.length_a   1.000
_cell.length_b   1.000
_cell.length_c   1.000
_cell.angle_alpha   90.00
_cell.angle_beta   90.00
_cell.angle_gamma   90.00
#
_symmetry.space_group_name_H-M   'P 1'
#
loop_
_entity.id
_entity.type
_entity.pdbx_description
1 polymer ?
#
loop_
_entity_poly.entity_id
_entity_poly.type
_entity_poly.pdbx_seq_one_letter_code
_entity_poly.pdbx_strand_id
1 'polypeptide(L)'
;MSVSERQIPKKVQEALRYRLDQKAMADCKEPAQAYADCCRGKTLSVVWSCRQPLAAFKQCLQSRSNEDVMNELMRRWMEAGMPQSPNWDSLLQNL
;
A
#
# COMPACT_ATOMS: atom_id res chain seq x y z
N MET A 1 3.51 0.58 -21.40
CA MET A 1 2.18 0.04 -21.75
C MET A 1 1.29 0.20 -20.53
N SER A 2 0.38 1.18 -20.52
CA SER A 2 -0.53 1.45 -19.41
C SER A 2 -1.69 0.46 -19.44
N VAL A 3 -1.68 -0.49 -18.51
CA VAL A 3 -2.82 -1.39 -18.27
C VAL A 3 -4.06 -0.52 -18.05
N SER A 4 -5.04 -0.64 -18.93
CA SER A 4 -6.25 0.17 -18.83
C SER A 4 -7.14 -0.39 -17.72
N GLU A 5 -7.36 0.44 -16.70
CA GLU A 5 -8.20 0.22 -15.52
C GLU A 5 -9.60 -0.36 -15.82
N ARG A 6 -10.07 -0.23 -17.07
CA ARG A 6 -11.36 -0.75 -17.55
C ARG A 6 -11.40 -2.27 -17.77
N GLN A 7 -10.26 -2.94 -17.89
CA GLN A 7 -10.21 -4.39 -18.14
C GLN A 7 -10.35 -5.22 -16.85
N ILE A 8 -10.14 -4.60 -15.68
CA ILE A 8 -10.14 -5.31 -14.41
C ILE A 8 -11.46 -5.01 -13.66
N PRO A 9 -12.16 -6.02 -13.13
CA PRO A 9 -13.35 -5.78 -12.31
C PRO A 9 -12.99 -4.91 -11.10
N LYS A 10 -13.81 -3.90 -10.79
CA LYS A 10 -13.57 -2.99 -9.64
C LYS A 10 -13.31 -3.72 -8.33
N LYS A 11 -14.04 -4.82 -8.07
CA LYS A 11 -13.84 -5.67 -6.89
C LYS A 11 -12.43 -6.26 -6.82
N VAL A 12 -11.85 -6.63 -7.96
CA VAL A 12 -10.49 -7.16 -8.04
C VAL A 12 -9.50 -6.04 -7.80
N GLN A 13 -9.69 -4.87 -8.42
CA GLN A 13 -8.85 -3.70 -8.19
C GLN A 13 -8.82 -3.31 -6.71
N GLU A 14 -9.98 -3.26 -6.05
CA GLU A 14 -10.09 -2.99 -4.61
C GLU A 14 -9.38 -4.07 -3.77
N ALA A 15 -9.52 -5.35 -4.12
CA ALA A 15 -8.82 -6.43 -3.43
C ALA A 15 -7.30 -6.35 -3.61
N LEU A 16 -6.81 -6.06 -4.82
CA LEU A 16 -5.40 -5.83 -5.11
C LEU A 16 -4.86 -4.62 -4.33
N ARG A 17 -5.61 -3.52 -4.31
CA ARG A 17 -5.29 -2.30 -3.56
C ARG A 17 -5.18 -2.60 -2.06
N TYR A 18 -6.18 -3.28 -1.50
CA TYR A 18 -6.18 -3.67 -0.09
C TYR A 18 -4.97 -4.52 0.27
N ARG A 19 -4.59 -5.48 -0.59
CA ARG A 19 -3.41 -6.34 -0.36
C ARG A 19 -2.10 -5.57 -0.47
N LEU A 20 -1.99 -4.67 -1.45
CA LEU A 20 -0.84 -3.79 -1.59
C LEU A 20 -0.68 -2.89 -0.36
N ASP A 21 -1.78 -2.32 0.12
CA ASP A 21 -1.79 -1.47 1.31
C ASP A 21 -1.37 -2.26 2.56
N GLN A 22 -1.83 -3.51 2.74
CA GLN A 22 -1.37 -4.38 3.84
C GLN A 22 0.13 -4.62 3.81
N LYS A 23 0.69 -4.89 2.62
CA LYS A 23 2.14 -5.06 2.45
C LYS A 23 2.88 -3.75 2.74
N ALA A 24 2.41 -2.63 2.19
CA ALA A 24 3.00 -1.31 2.44
C ALA A 24 3.00 -0.98 3.94
N MET A 25 1.93 -1.32 4.68
CA MET A 25 1.89 -1.17 6.14
C MET A 25 2.90 -2.07 6.86
N ALA A 26 3.12 -3.30 6.39
CA ALA A 26 4.13 -4.20 6.95
C ALA A 26 5.56 -3.72 6.68
N ASP A 27 5.84 -3.25 5.47
CA ASP A 27 7.16 -2.74 5.06
C ASP A 27 7.47 -1.40 5.75
N CYS A 28 6.46 -0.53 5.94
CA CYS A 28 6.57 0.76 6.63
C CYS A 28 6.35 0.68 8.14
N LYS A 29 6.57 -0.49 8.76
CA LYS A 29 6.33 -0.69 10.20
C LYS A 29 7.18 0.21 11.09
N GLU A 30 8.43 0.49 10.71
CA GLU A 30 9.33 1.34 11.50
C GLU A 30 8.82 2.80 11.62
N PRO A 31 8.55 3.54 10.52
CA PRO A 31 7.99 4.88 10.63
C PRO A 31 6.56 4.88 11.22
N ALA A 32 5.80 3.80 11.05
CA ALA A 32 4.51 3.63 11.71
C ALA A 32 4.65 3.56 13.25
N GLN A 33 5.66 2.83 13.75
CA GLN A 33 5.97 2.77 15.18
C GLN A 33 6.39 4.13 15.72
N ALA A 34 7.28 4.85 15.03
CA ALA A 34 7.68 6.21 15.42
C ALA A 34 6.48 7.18 15.52
N TYR A 35 5.53 7.07 14.59
CA TYR A 35 4.29 7.84 14.65
C TYR A 35 3.39 7.40 15.83
N ALA A 36 3.22 6.09 16.04
CA ALA A 36 2.44 5.55 17.16
C ALA A 36 3.02 5.96 18.52
N ASP A 37 4.34 5.93 18.68
CA ASP A 37 5.01 6.36 19.91
C ASP A 37 4.86 7.86 20.15
N CYS A 38 4.88 8.69 19.10
CA CYS A 38 4.57 10.10 19.25
C CYS A 38 3.11 10.35 19.67
N CYS A 39 2.18 9.53 19.19
CA CYS A 39 0.75 9.64 19.52
C CYS A 39 0.43 9.14 20.92
N ARG A 40 1.26 8.27 21.52
CA ARG A 40 1.07 7.79 22.89
C ARG A 40 1.02 8.96 23.87
N GLY A 41 -0.14 9.11 24.53
CA GLY A 41 -0.36 10.14 25.54
C GLY A 41 -0.73 11.53 25.00
N LYS A 42 -0.95 11.69 23.69
CA LYS A 42 -1.46 12.93 23.09
C LYS A 42 -2.84 12.66 22.48
N THR A 43 -3.87 13.39 22.91
CA THR A 43 -5.24 13.25 22.40
C THR A 43 -5.68 14.43 21.53
N LEU A 44 -5.26 15.66 21.88
CA LEU A 44 -5.72 16.88 21.19
C LEU A 44 -4.62 17.50 20.30
N SER A 45 -3.35 17.31 20.62
CA SER A 45 -2.22 17.99 19.96
C SER A 45 -1.45 17.10 18.95
N VAL A 46 -1.93 15.88 18.68
CA VAL A 46 -1.26 14.90 17.80
C VAL A 46 -0.98 15.45 16.40
N VAL A 47 -1.96 16.13 15.79
CA VAL A 47 -1.87 16.62 14.41
C VAL A 47 -0.68 17.58 14.22
N TRP A 48 -0.37 18.38 15.25
CA TRP A 48 0.73 19.35 15.21
C TRP A 48 2.02 18.77 15.76
N SER A 49 1.98 18.12 16.93
CA SER A 49 3.17 17.58 17.60
C SER A 49 3.79 16.39 16.87
N CYS A 50 2.99 15.59 16.15
CA CYS A 50 3.44 14.40 15.45
C CYS A 50 3.44 14.56 13.93
N ARG A 51 3.44 15.80 13.42
CA ARG A 51 3.44 16.09 11.99
C ARG A 51 4.66 15.49 11.27
N GLN A 52 5.84 15.55 11.89
CA GLN A 52 7.07 15.01 11.32
C GLN A 52 7.05 13.47 11.16
N PRO A 53 6.80 12.68 12.22
CA PRO A 53 6.72 11.23 12.07
C PRO A 53 5.54 10.80 11.17
N LEU A 54 4.44 11.55 11.18
CA LEU A 54 3.33 11.32 10.24
C LEU A 54 3.76 11.55 8.78
N ALA A 55 4.55 12.58 8.50
CA ALA A 55 5.04 12.86 7.15
C ALA A 55 5.97 11.74 6.66
N ALA A 56 6.89 11.27 7.51
CA ALA A 56 7.78 10.15 7.20
C ALA A 56 6.99 8.86 6.92
N PHE A 57 5.99 8.55 7.75
CA PHE A 57 5.10 7.40 7.53
C PHE A 57 4.30 7.51 6.23
N LYS A 58 3.71 8.67 5.96
CA LYS A 58 2.97 8.93 4.71
C LYS A 58 3.88 8.82 3.48
N GLN A 59 5.11 9.33 3.55
CA GLN A 59 6.07 9.24 2.45
C GLN A 59 6.45 7.79 2.16
N CYS A 60 6.67 6.98 3.21
CA CYS A 60 6.92 5.55 3.05
C CYS A 60 5.72 4.86 2.37
N LEU A 61 4.50 5.09 2.86
CA LEU A 61 3.30 4.53 2.24
C LEU A 61 3.16 4.93 0.78
N GLN A 62 3.27 6.22 0.46
CA GLN A 62 3.13 6.72 -0.91
C GLN A 62 4.15 6.08 -1.87
N SER A 63 5.39 5.83 -1.43
CA SER A 63 6.39 5.17 -2.26
C SER A 63 6.01 3.72 -2.62
N ARG A 64 5.29 3.03 -1.74
CA ARG A 64 4.87 1.63 -1.89
C ARG A 64 3.47 1.47 -2.47
N SER A 65 2.60 2.45 -2.29
CA SER A 65 1.21 2.45 -2.75
C SER A 65 0.98 3.36 -3.96
N ASN A 66 2.04 3.71 -4.70
CA ASN A 66 1.96 4.60 -5.87
C ASN A 66 1.15 3.96 -7.00
N GLU A 67 0.59 4.79 -7.88
CA GLU A 67 -0.18 4.34 -9.05
C GLU A 67 0.67 3.44 -9.97
N ASP A 68 1.97 3.71 -10.09
CA ASP A 68 2.90 2.86 -10.85
C ASP A 68 3.02 1.44 -10.29
N VAL A 69 3.10 1.31 -8.95
CA VAL A 69 3.19 0.01 -8.26
C VAL A 69 1.88 -0.75 -8.42
N MET A 70 0.75 -0.04 -8.35
CA MET A 70 -0.57 -0.61 -8.59
C MET A 70 -0.72 -1.12 -10.02
N ASN A 71 -0.26 -0.34 -11.01
CA ASN A 71 -0.29 -0.72 -12.43
C ASN A 71 0.59 -1.95 -12.72
N GLU A 72 1.75 -2.03 -12.07
CA GLU A 72 2.62 -3.20 -12.17
C GLU A 72 1.99 -4.45 -11.56
N LEU A 73 1.36 -4.32 -10.39
CA LEU A 73 0.63 -5.42 -9.75
C LEU A 73 -0.54 -5.91 -10.63
N MET A 74 -1.28 -4.98 -11.24
CA MET A 74 -2.34 -5.31 -12.20
C MET A 74 -1.79 -6.07 -13.41
N ARG A 75 -0.64 -5.65 -13.95
CA ARG A 75 0.03 -6.31 -15.07
C ARG A 75 0.37 -7.76 -14.75
N ARG A 76 1.04 -7.99 -13.60
CA ARG A 76 1.39 -9.35 -13.14
C ARG A 76 0.15 -10.21 -12.88
N TRP A 77 -0.92 -9.63 -12.35
CA TRP A 77 -2.18 -10.35 -12.13
C TRP A 77 -2.85 -10.80 -13.44
N MET A 78 -2.77 -9.96 -14.49
CA MET A 78 -3.25 -10.34 -15.82
C MET A 78 -2.36 -11.41 -16.48
N GLU A 79 -1.03 -11.30 -16.36
CA GLU A 79 -0.08 -12.32 -16.86
C GLU A 79 -0.28 -13.68 -16.18
N ALA A 80 -0.68 -13.69 -14.91
CA ALA A 80 -1.03 -14.90 -14.16
C ALA A 80 -2.36 -15.54 -14.61
N GLY A 81 -3.07 -14.98 -15.59
CA GLY A 81 -4.30 -15.55 -16.14
C GLY A 81 -5.57 -15.24 -15.34
N MET A 82 -5.58 -14.14 -14.57
CA MET A 82 -6.74 -13.69 -13.79
C MET A 82 -7.28 -14.73 -12.78
N PRO A 83 -6.43 -15.29 -11.90
CA PRO A 83 -6.87 -16.25 -10.91
C PRO A 83 -7.80 -15.61 -9.89
N GLN A 84 -8.83 -16.36 -9.48
CA GLN A 84 -9.77 -15.93 -8.43
C GLN A 84 -9.10 -15.87 -7.04
N SER A 85 -8.08 -16.71 -6.83
CA SER A 85 -7.22 -16.74 -5.63
C SER A 85 -5.74 -16.86 -6.04
N PRO A 86 -5.08 -15.75 -6.41
CA PRO A 86 -3.66 -15.78 -6.75
C PRO A 86 -2.78 -16.10 -5.54
N ASN A 87 -1.59 -16.64 -5.82
CA ASN A 87 -0.51 -16.68 -4.83
C ASN A 87 0.02 -15.25 -4.60
N TRP A 88 -0.38 -14.65 -3.47
CA TRP A 88 -0.07 -13.26 -3.13
C TRP A 88 1.42 -13.03 -2.90
N ASP A 89 2.12 -14.01 -2.30
CA ASP A 89 3.55 -13.91 -2.02
C ASP A 89 4.36 -13.75 -3.31
N SER A 90 4.00 -14.49 -4.37
CA SER A 90 4.65 -14.36 -5.68
C SER A 90 4.32 -13.06 -6.39
N LEU A 91 3.05 -12.61 -6.35
CA LEU A 91 2.65 -11.38 -7.02
C LEU A 91 3.28 -10.14 -6.40
N LEU A 92 3.37 -10.12 -5.07
CA LEU A 92 3.89 -9.00 -4.29
C LEU A 92 5.41 -9.04 -4.10
N GLN A 93 6.10 -10.06 -4.65
CA GLN A 93 7.54 -10.19 -4.54
C GLN A 93 8.24 -9.05 -5.31
N ASN A 94 9.21 -8.38 -4.66
CA ASN A 94 10.01 -7.29 -5.23
C ASN A 94 9.20 -6.05 -5.70
N LEU A 95 8.02 -5.81 -5.11
CA LEU A 95 7.29 -4.52 -5.17
C LEU A 95 7.58 -3.69 -3.90
#